data_AF-A0A6N7PK79-F1
#
_entry.id   AF-A0A6N7PK79-F1
#
_cell.length_a   1.000
_cell.length_b   1.000
_cell.length_c   1.000
_cell.angle_alpha   90.00
_cell.angle_beta   90.00
_cell.angle_gamma   90.00
#
_symmetry.space_group_name_H-M   'P 1'
#
loop_
_entity.id
_entity.type
_entity.pdbx_description
1 polymer ?
#
loop_
_entity_poly.entity_id
_entity_poly.type
_entity_poly.pdbx_seq_one_letter_code
_entity_poly.pdbx_strand_id
1 'polypeptide(L)'
;MKRSRVRERERLRAPVETTDPAALAVYAGALRPVVASLRALVEDATAAPSQRVHARAFLRREILRGIRELEARLDAASPHPNA
;
A
#
# COMPACT_ATOMS: atom_id res chain seq x y z
N MET A 1 -4.53 10.69 24.26
CA MET A 1 -3.20 10.06 24.39
C MET A 1 -2.42 10.23 23.09
N LYS A 2 -1.40 11.12 23.04
CA LYS A 2 -0.52 11.26 21.87
C LYS A 2 0.45 10.07 21.84
N ARG A 3 0.13 8.99 21.11
CA ARG A 3 1.12 7.95 20.79
C ARG A 3 2.26 8.64 20.01
N SER A 4 3.49 8.51 20.51
CA SER A 4 4.67 9.13 19.87
C SER A 4 4.81 8.59 18.45
N ARG A 5 4.78 9.47 17.43
CA ARG A 5 4.96 9.13 16.01
C ARG A 5 6.24 8.33 15.74
N VAL A 6 7.23 8.46 16.63
CA VAL A 6 8.48 7.70 16.59
C VAL A 6 8.24 6.22 16.84
N ARG A 7 7.51 5.86 17.92
CA ARG A 7 7.18 4.47 18.26
C ARG A 7 6.34 3.78 17.18
N GLU A 8 5.44 4.53 16.54
CA GLU A 8 4.62 4.02 15.44
C GLU A 8 5.47 3.73 14.19
N ARG A 9 6.41 4.63 13.86
CA ARG A 9 7.37 4.40 12.78
C ARG A 9 8.32 3.22 13.05
N GLU A 10 8.77 3.07 14.28
CA GLU A 10 9.61 1.93 14.71
C GLU A 10 8.84 0.62 14.57
N ARG A 11 7.58 0.58 15.01
CA ARG A 11 6.72 -0.60 14.85
C ARG A 11 6.53 -0.99 13.39
N LEU A 12 6.37 -0.03 12.49
CA LEU A 12 6.24 -0.30 11.05
C LEU A 12 7.54 -0.81 10.40
N ARG A 13 8.70 -0.61 11.04
CA ARG A 13 10.00 -1.10 10.58
C ARG A 13 10.43 -2.40 11.26
N ALA A 14 9.67 -2.86 12.25
CA ALA A 14 9.97 -4.10 12.95
C ALA A 14 9.92 -5.27 11.95
N PRO A 15 10.88 -6.21 12.00
CA PRO A 15 10.81 -7.43 11.22
C PRO A 15 9.51 -8.18 11.53
N VAL A 16 8.90 -8.77 10.50
CA VAL A 16 7.77 -9.67 10.68
C VAL A 16 8.32 -11.05 10.98
N GLU A 17 7.97 -11.61 12.13
CA GLU A 17 8.24 -13.02 12.44
C GLU A 17 7.41 -13.89 11.49
N THR A 18 8.10 -14.71 10.68
CA THR A 18 7.48 -15.59 9.69
C THR A 18 8.26 -16.89 9.60
N THR A 19 7.56 -17.98 9.28
CA THR A 19 8.15 -19.31 9.05
C THR A 19 8.86 -19.39 7.70
N ASP A 20 8.51 -18.53 6.73
CA ASP A 20 9.16 -18.45 5.42
C ASP A 20 9.46 -16.98 5.03
N PRO A 21 10.66 -16.48 5.36
CA PRO A 21 11.10 -15.12 5.00
C PRO A 21 11.26 -14.91 3.49
N ALA A 22 11.61 -15.96 2.73
CA ALA A 22 11.84 -15.86 1.30
C ALA A 22 10.51 -15.67 0.55
N ALA A 23 9.50 -16.47 0.88
CA ALA A 23 8.16 -16.30 0.34
C ALA A 23 7.56 -14.93 0.69
N LEU A 24 7.74 -14.46 1.94
CA LEU A 24 7.29 -13.13 2.34
C LEU A 24 7.98 -12.02 1.53
N ALA A 25 9.29 -12.13 1.28
CA ALA A 25 10.03 -11.17 0.47
C ALA A 25 9.56 -11.15 -0.99
N VAL A 26 9.29 -12.32 -1.58
CA VAL A 26 8.75 -12.43 -2.95
C VAL A 26 7.37 -11.80 -3.03
N TYR A 27 6.48 -12.11 -2.09
CA TYR A 27 5.14 -11.54 -2.04
C TYR A 27 5.18 -10.01 -1.86
N ALA A 28 5.99 -9.51 -0.94
CA ALA A 28 6.21 -8.07 -0.78
C ALA A 28 6.77 -7.43 -2.07
N GLY A 29 7.68 -8.12 -2.76
CA GLY A 29 8.17 -7.72 -4.08
C GLY A 29 7.06 -7.56 -5.12
N ALA A 30 6.07 -8.46 -5.12
CA ALA A 30 4.92 -8.40 -6.01
C ALA A 30 3.95 -7.24 -5.70
N LEU A 31 3.89 -6.77 -4.44
CA LEU A 31 3.07 -5.63 -4.03
C LEU A 31 3.73 -4.27 -4.33
N ARG A 32 5.07 -4.19 -4.38
CA ARG A 32 5.81 -2.93 -4.58
C ARG A 32 5.38 -2.13 -5.81
N PRO A 33 5.15 -2.73 -6.99
CA PRO A 33 4.70 -1.99 -8.17
C PRO A 33 3.33 -1.32 -7.98
N VAL A 34 2.39 -1.99 -7.32
CA VAL A 34 1.06 -1.43 -7.04
C VAL A 34 1.17 -0.23 -6.10
N VAL A 35 1.98 -0.36 -5.05
CA VAL A 35 2.27 0.74 -4.10
C VAL A 35 2.97 1.91 -4.80
N ALA A 36 3.91 1.64 -5.70
CA ALA A 36 4.61 2.68 -6.46
C ALA A 36 3.64 3.46 -7.37
N SER A 37 2.76 2.77 -8.09
CA SER A 37 1.72 3.39 -8.91
C SER A 37 0.75 4.24 -8.09
N LEU A 38 0.31 3.72 -6.93
CA LEU A 38 -0.53 4.49 -6.00
C LEU A 38 0.16 5.74 -5.48
N ARG A 39 1.45 5.66 -5.15
CA ARG A 39 2.23 6.82 -4.71
C ARG A 39 2.23 7.91 -5.78
N ALA A 40 2.54 7.57 -7.03
CA ALA A 40 2.56 8.54 -8.13
C ALA A 40 1.18 9.22 -8.32
N LEU A 41 0.09 8.45 -8.25
CA LEU A 41 -1.27 9.00 -8.36
C LEU A 41 -1.64 9.89 -7.18
N VAL A 42 -1.21 9.54 -5.96
CA VAL A 42 -1.46 10.35 -4.77
C VAL A 42 -0.64 11.64 -4.81
N GLU A 43 0.64 11.57 -5.23
CA GLU A 43 1.49 12.74 -5.44
C GLU A 43 0.82 13.71 -6.41
N ASP A 44 0.33 13.23 -7.56
CA ASP A 44 -0.42 14.04 -8.53
C ASP A 44 -1.73 14.62 -7.94
N ALA A 45 -2.47 13.81 -7.17
CA ALA A 45 -3.68 14.28 -6.49
C ALA A 45 -3.43 15.42 -5.49
N THR A 46 -2.28 15.39 -4.82
CA THR A 46 -1.87 16.42 -3.86
C THR A 46 -1.12 17.60 -4.48
N ALA A 47 -0.72 17.50 -5.75
CA ALA A 47 -0.08 18.58 -6.48
C ALA A 47 -1.00 19.81 -6.60
N ALA A 48 -0.37 20.98 -6.72
CA ALA A 48 -1.08 22.22 -7.03
C ALA A 48 -1.90 22.05 -8.33
N PRO A 49 -3.06 22.71 -8.48
CA PRO A 49 -3.91 22.52 -9.66
C PRO A 49 -3.20 22.75 -11.00
N SER A 50 -2.23 23.67 -11.05
CA SER A 50 -1.42 23.97 -12.24
C SER A 50 -0.35 22.93 -12.55
N GLN A 51 0.03 22.10 -11.58
CA GLN A 51 1.06 21.06 -11.70
C GLN A 51 0.45 19.66 -11.81
N ARG A 52 -0.85 19.54 -11.59
CA ARG A 52 -1.57 18.28 -11.67
C ARG A 52 -1.69 17.83 -13.12
N VAL A 53 -1.23 16.62 -13.39
CA VAL A 53 -1.26 16.00 -14.72
C VAL A 53 -2.65 15.44 -15.03
N HIS A 54 -3.31 14.81 -14.06
CA HIS A 54 -4.58 14.14 -14.28
C HIS A 54 -5.80 14.86 -13.68
N ALA A 55 -6.97 14.66 -14.28
CA ALA A 55 -8.22 15.14 -13.72
C ALA A 55 -8.54 14.46 -12.38
N ARG A 56 -9.16 15.19 -11.44
CA ARG A 56 -9.53 14.68 -10.11
C ARG A 56 -10.38 13.40 -10.17
N ALA A 57 -11.29 13.31 -11.13
CA ALA A 57 -12.14 12.14 -11.31
C ALA A 57 -11.34 10.89 -11.71
N PHE A 58 -10.35 11.06 -12.60
CA PHE A 58 -9.42 10.00 -12.98
C PHE A 58 -8.63 9.54 -11.75
N LEU A 59 -7.98 10.47 -11.04
CA LEU A 59 -7.16 10.18 -9.87
C LEU A 59 -7.95 9.43 -8.79
N ARG A 60 -9.16 9.89 -8.47
CA ARG A 60 -10.02 9.21 -7.50
C ARG A 60 -10.31 7.76 -7.92
N ARG A 61 -10.66 7.54 -9.19
CA ARG A 61 -10.99 6.20 -9.69
C ARG A 61 -9.78 5.28 -9.65
N GLU A 62 -8.63 5.75 -10.11
CA GLU A 62 -7.41 4.95 -10.21
C GLU A 62 -6.80 4.65 -8.84
N ILE A 63 -6.81 5.61 -7.92
CA ILE A 63 -6.38 5.39 -6.53
C ILE A 63 -7.27 4.34 -5.88
N LEU A 64 -8.60 4.45 -5.98
CA LEU A 64 -9.51 3.46 -5.41
C LEU A 64 -9.36 2.07 -6.07
N ARG A 65 -9.05 2.03 -7.37
CA ARG A 65 -8.76 0.78 -8.07
C ARG A 65 -7.50 0.11 -7.51
N GLY A 66 -6.41 0.85 -7.36
CA GLY A 66 -5.17 0.31 -6.80
C GLY A 66 -5.29 -0.09 -5.33
N ILE A 67 -6.08 0.64 -4.53
CA ILE A 67 -6.38 0.24 -3.13
C ILE A 67 -7.12 -1.10 -3.11
N ARG A 68 -8.18 -1.26 -3.91
CA ARG A 68 -8.92 -2.52 -4.00
C ARG A 68 -8.05 -3.68 -4.48
N GLU A 69 -7.12 -3.42 -5.38
CA GLU A 69 -6.15 -4.43 -5.82
C GLU A 69 -5.22 -4.86 -4.67
N LEU A 70 -4.75 -3.93 -3.85
CA LEU A 70 -3.97 -4.28 -2.65
C LEU A 70 -4.80 -5.07 -1.65
N GLU A 71 -6.04 -4.65 -1.37
CA GLU A 71 -6.97 -5.34 -0.49
C GLU A 71 -7.18 -6.79 -0.95
N ALA A 72 -7.53 -7.00 -2.22
CA ALA A 72 -7.74 -8.34 -2.78
C ALA A 72 -6.50 -9.24 -2.70
N ARG A 73 -5.31 -8.68 -2.93
CA ARG A 73 -4.05 -9.45 -2.82
C ARG A 73 -3.74 -9.81 -1.38
N LEU A 74 -4.03 -8.93 -0.42
CA LEU A 74 -3.84 -9.18 1.02
C LEU A 74 -4.84 -10.22 1.54
N ASP A 75 -6.09 -10.14 1.10
CA ASP A 75 -7.12 -11.13 1.43
C ASP A 75 -6.74 -12.52 0.91
N ALA A 76 -6.26 -12.60 -0.34
CA ALA A 76 -5.79 -13.86 -0.92
C ALA A 76 -4.57 -14.46 -0.21
N ALA A 77 -3.76 -13.64 0.46
CA ALA A 77 -2.61 -14.07 1.24
C ALA A 77 -2.98 -14.43 2.70
N SER A 78 -4.18 -14.07 3.15
CA SER A 78 -4.65 -14.39 4.49
C SER A 78 -5.18 -15.82 4.51
N PRO A 79 -4.70 -16.69 5.43
CA PRO A 79 -5.24 -18.05 5.52
C PRO A 79 -6.73 -17.97 5.83
N HIS A 80 -7.57 -18.55 4.96
CA HIS A 80 -8.99 -18.69 5.25
C HIS A 80 -9.13 -19.63 6.44
N PRO A 81 -9.89 -19.26 7.50
CA PRO A 81 -9.99 -20.06 8.73
C PRO A 81 -10.69 -21.42 8.57
N ASN A 82 -11.09 -21.81 7.36
CA ASN A 82 -11.82 -23.05 7.06
C ASN A 82 -11.09 -23.97 6.06
N ALA A 83 -9.76 -23.95 6.02
CA ALA A 83 -8.94 -24.89 5.24
C ALA A 83 -8.14 -25.82 6.15
#